data_AF-A0A959ITN9-F1
#
_entry.id   AF-A0A959ITN9-F1
#
_cell.length_a   1.000
_cell.length_b   1.000
_cell.length_c   1.000
_cell.angle_alpha   90.00
_cell.angle_beta   90.00
_cell.angle_gamma   90.00
#
_symmetry.space_group_name_H-M   'P 1'
#
loop_
_entity.id
_entity.type
_entity.pdbx_description
1 polymer ?
#
loop_
_entity_poly.entity_id
_entity_poly.type
_entity_poly.pdbx_seq_one_letter_code
_entity_poly.pdbx_strand_id
1 'polypeptide(L)'
;MNWLKNKARLNSSRKASRNEQRLLLLRNFQQESLANLYAAQLRHDGIPCFLSNQNAHTAIPGGFTDIGLHVRAADLARATSLLELLDQQLQTEEDFYEADLEEIAFQKTLNQPPLLSFSRMGWLLLLIVVLLVLRALARAQFWVPNFDSF
;
A
#
# COMPACT_ATOMS: atom_id res chain seq x y z
N MET A 1 11.05 61.74 3.70
CA MET A 1 10.68 60.68 2.73
C MET A 1 11.40 59.33 2.95
N ASN A 2 12.14 59.11 4.06
CA ASN A 2 12.90 57.86 4.31
C ASN A 2 12.13 56.79 5.11
N TRP A 3 11.05 57.16 5.81
CA TRP A 3 10.32 56.24 6.70
C TRP A 3 9.52 55.15 5.95
N LEU A 4 8.93 55.51 4.80
CA LEU A 4 8.17 54.56 3.97
C LEU A 4 9.08 53.51 3.30
N LYS A 5 10.28 53.91 2.86
CA LYS A 5 11.29 52.99 2.30
C LYS A 5 11.76 51.97 3.34
N ASN A 6 11.93 52.37 4.60
CA ASN A 6 12.39 51.47 5.65
C ASN A 6 11.30 50.48 6.10
N LYS A 7 10.04 50.92 6.15
CA LYS A 7 8.88 50.02 6.38
C LYS A 7 8.73 48.96 5.29
N ALA A 8 8.94 49.33 4.03
CA ALA A 8 8.86 48.38 2.92
C ALA A 8 9.93 47.27 3.03
N ARG A 9 11.17 47.63 3.39
CA ARG A 9 12.27 46.67 3.64
C ARG A 9 12.00 45.72 4.80
N LEU A 10 11.46 46.22 5.90
CA LEU A 10 11.13 45.39 7.06
C LEU A 10 9.98 44.40 6.76
N ASN A 11 8.99 44.82 5.98
CA ASN A 11 7.90 43.95 5.56
C ASN A 11 8.33 42.89 4.52
N SER A 12 9.24 43.21 3.61
CA SER A 12 9.77 42.21 2.66
C SER A 12 10.61 41.15 3.37
N SER A 13 11.45 41.57 4.33
CA SER A 13 12.25 40.65 5.14
C SER A 13 11.38 39.74 6.03
N ARG A 14 10.33 40.29 6.66
CA ARG A 14 9.37 39.47 7.42
C ARG A 14 8.61 38.47 6.55
N LYS A 15 8.19 38.86 5.35
CA LYS A 15 7.51 37.96 4.41
C LYS A 15 8.41 36.82 3.94
N ALA A 16 9.70 37.09 3.69
CA ALA A 16 10.67 36.06 3.34
C ALA A 16 10.83 35.03 4.48
N SER A 17 11.08 35.49 5.72
CA SER A 17 11.23 34.58 6.87
C SER A 17 9.97 33.74 7.15
N ARG A 18 8.78 34.30 6.90
CA ARG A 18 7.51 33.58 7.07
C ARG A 18 7.33 32.46 6.03
N ASN A 19 7.83 32.64 4.81
CA ASN A 19 7.76 31.61 3.78
C ASN A 19 8.73 30.46 4.05
N GLU A 20 9.91 30.74 4.62
CA GLU A 20 10.90 29.72 4.99
C GLU A 20 10.41 28.78 6.11
N GLN A 21 9.52 29.29 6.98
CA GLN A 21 8.89 28.51 8.06
C GLN A 21 7.68 27.69 7.62
N ARG A 22 7.25 27.78 6.36
CA ARG A 22 6.12 26.97 5.87
C ARG A 22 6.56 25.51 5.75
N LEU A 23 5.84 24.63 6.43
CA LEU A 23 5.95 23.19 6.24
C LEU A 23 5.20 22.82 4.96
N LEU A 24 5.90 22.21 4.03
CA LEU A 24 5.36 21.70 2.78
C LEU A 24 5.36 20.18 2.80
N LEU A 25 4.31 19.60 2.23
CA LEU A 25 4.22 18.17 2.00
C LEU A 25 5.24 17.78 0.91
N LEU A 26 6.15 16.88 1.24
CA LEU A 26 7.17 16.38 0.33
C LEU A 26 6.65 15.15 -0.42
N ARG A 27 6.16 14.14 0.32
CA ARG A 27 5.65 12.89 -0.24
C ARG A 27 4.71 12.20 0.74
N ASN A 28 3.79 11.42 0.17
CA ASN A 28 2.85 10.58 0.87
C ASN A 28 3.30 9.12 0.78
N PHE A 29 3.31 8.45 1.92
CA PHE A 29 3.72 7.05 2.04
C PHE A 29 2.56 6.21 2.56
N GLN A 30 2.39 5.02 1.97
CA GLN A 30 1.41 4.06 2.44
C GLN A 30 1.92 3.21 3.61
N GLN A 31 3.24 3.04 3.72
CA GLN A 31 3.86 2.19 4.72
C GLN A 31 4.65 3.02 5.74
N GLU A 32 4.39 2.78 7.03
CA GLU A 32 5.03 3.51 8.12
C GLU A 32 6.53 3.25 8.23
N SER A 33 6.97 2.01 7.99
CA SER A 33 8.40 1.67 8.00
C SER A 33 9.16 2.45 6.92
N LEU A 34 8.61 2.55 5.70
CA LEU A 34 9.22 3.34 4.62
C LEU A 34 9.28 4.81 5.01
N ALA A 35 8.15 5.41 5.45
CA ALA A 35 8.14 6.81 5.86
C ALA A 35 9.20 7.13 6.93
N ASN A 36 9.41 6.21 7.88
CA ASN A 36 10.42 6.33 8.92
C ASN A 36 11.86 6.21 8.37
N LEU A 37 12.12 5.33 7.41
CA LEU A 37 13.44 5.22 6.76
C LEU A 37 13.81 6.52 6.03
N TYR A 38 12.89 7.06 5.22
CA TYR A 38 13.13 8.32 4.51
C TYR A 38 13.33 9.50 5.49
N ALA A 39 12.57 9.53 6.59
CA ALA A 39 12.78 10.54 7.62
C ALA A 39 14.11 10.37 8.35
N ALA A 40 14.55 9.15 8.62
CA ALA A 40 15.85 8.89 9.21
C ALA A 40 16.98 9.37 8.28
N GLN A 41 16.87 9.13 6.97
CA GLN A 41 17.85 9.63 6.01
C GLN A 41 17.89 11.16 5.97
N LEU A 42 16.74 11.81 5.87
CA LEU A 42 16.69 13.28 5.86
C LEU A 42 17.27 13.88 7.14
N ARG A 43 17.05 13.23 8.30
CA ARG A 43 17.66 13.63 9.57
C ARG A 43 19.17 13.40 9.59
N HIS A 44 19.66 12.32 8.99
CA HIS A 44 21.09 12.06 8.85
C HIS A 44 21.78 13.18 8.08
N ASP A 45 21.14 13.69 7.02
CA ASP A 45 21.65 14.80 6.20
C ASP A 45 21.39 16.20 6.82
N GLY A 46 20.85 16.24 8.04
CA GLY A 46 20.64 17.46 8.82
C GLY A 46 19.38 18.25 8.44
N ILE A 47 18.44 17.66 7.69
CA ILE A 47 17.18 18.30 7.31
C ILE A 47 16.10 17.93 8.34
N PRO A 48 15.53 18.91 9.07
CA PRO A 48 14.45 18.64 10.01
C PRO A 48 13.17 18.28 9.25
N CYS A 49 12.70 17.06 9.44
CA CYS A 49 11.48 16.53 8.86
C CYS A 49 10.42 16.22 9.93
N PHE A 50 9.16 16.31 9.54
CA PHE A 50 8.01 15.97 10.37
C PHE A 50 7.15 14.93 9.66
N LEU A 51 6.85 13.81 10.33
CA LEU A 51 5.87 12.84 9.84
C LEU A 51 4.49 13.21 10.37
N SER A 52 3.52 13.38 9.47
CA SER A 52 2.10 13.39 9.84
C SER A 52 1.53 12.01 9.52
N ASN A 53 1.06 11.30 10.56
CA ASN A 53 0.38 10.03 10.38
C ASN A 53 -1.13 10.27 10.52
N GLN A 54 -1.90 9.99 9.47
CA GLN A 54 -3.35 10.14 9.49
C GLN A 54 -4.09 8.94 10.12
N ASN A 55 -3.38 7.94 10.66
CA ASN A 55 -3.94 6.63 11.02
C ASN A 55 -4.13 6.36 12.51
N ALA A 56 -4.22 7.37 13.38
CA ALA A 56 -4.33 7.10 14.82
C ALA A 56 -5.62 6.35 15.24
N HIS A 57 -6.67 6.25 14.40
CA HIS A 57 -7.98 5.74 14.85
C HIS A 57 -8.81 4.87 13.88
N THR A 58 -8.35 4.57 12.66
CA THR A 58 -9.22 3.92 11.65
C THR A 58 -9.07 2.40 11.67
N ALA A 59 -9.97 1.71 12.39
CA ALA A 59 -10.07 0.24 12.47
C ALA A 59 -10.66 -0.40 11.19
N ILE A 60 -10.28 0.11 10.00
CA ILE A 60 -10.77 -0.41 8.72
C ILE A 60 -9.66 -1.27 8.11
N PRO A 61 -9.82 -2.61 8.05
CA PRO A 61 -8.90 -3.46 7.31
C PRO A 61 -8.97 -3.08 5.83
N GLY A 62 -7.88 -2.53 5.29
CA GLY A 62 -7.79 -2.02 3.92
C GLY A 62 -8.01 -0.51 3.75
N GLY A 63 -8.12 0.26 4.85
CA GLY A 63 -8.11 1.72 4.78
C GLY A 63 -6.76 2.23 4.26
N PHE A 64 -6.81 3.15 3.29
CA PHE A 64 -5.60 3.80 2.76
C PHE A 64 -4.89 4.53 3.90
N THR A 65 -3.75 3.99 4.29
CA THR A 65 -2.83 4.62 5.22
C THR A 65 -2.09 5.70 4.44
N ASP A 66 -2.27 6.97 4.82
CA ASP A 66 -1.50 8.06 4.20
C ASP A 66 -0.64 8.74 5.27
N ILE A 67 0.67 8.59 5.12
CA ILE A 67 1.69 9.16 6.01
C ILE A 67 2.41 10.24 5.22
N GLY A 68 2.13 11.50 5.56
CA GLY A 68 2.73 12.67 4.92
C GLY A 68 4.08 12.98 5.53
N LEU A 69 5.13 13.01 4.71
CA LEU A 69 6.44 13.53 5.08
C LEU A 69 6.48 15.03 4.79
N HIS A 70 6.65 15.85 5.82
CA HIS A 70 6.70 17.30 5.71
C HIS A 70 8.10 17.84 5.97
N VAL A 71 8.51 18.81 5.16
CA VAL A 71 9.81 19.50 5.25
C VAL A 71 9.59 21.00 5.13
N ARG A 72 10.50 21.80 5.69
CA ARG A 72 10.47 23.27 5.53
C ARG A 72 10.63 23.66 4.07
N ALA A 73 9.93 24.72 3.64
CA ALA A 73 9.99 25.20 2.27
C ALA A 73 11.41 25.57 1.81
N ALA A 74 12.26 26.04 2.72
CA ALA A 74 13.67 26.33 2.44
C ALA A 74 14.49 25.08 2.08
N ASP A 75 14.11 23.93 2.61
CA ASP A 75 14.86 22.67 2.48
C ASP A 75 14.21 21.71 1.46
N LEU A 76 13.10 22.12 0.81
CA LEU A 76 12.33 21.26 -0.10
C LEU A 76 13.17 20.76 -1.28
N ALA A 77 13.86 21.67 -1.99
CA ALA A 77 14.64 21.31 -3.17
C ALA A 77 15.79 20.33 -2.85
N ARG A 78 16.38 20.46 -1.66
CA ARG A 78 17.43 19.55 -1.18
C ARG A 78 16.86 18.21 -0.76
N ALA A 79 15.70 18.22 -0.09
CA ALA A 79 15.01 17.00 0.30
C ALA A 79 14.54 16.20 -0.93
N THR A 80 14.00 16.83 -1.98
CA THR A 80 13.59 16.14 -3.21
C THR A 80 14.76 15.45 -3.90
N SER A 81 15.92 16.12 -4.02
CA SER A 81 17.10 15.50 -4.65
C SER A 81 17.63 14.30 -3.87
N LEU A 82 17.55 14.34 -2.53
CA LEU A 82 17.96 13.21 -1.69
C LEU A 82 16.97 12.05 -1.78
N LEU A 83 15.67 12.34 -1.90
CA LEU A 83 14.65 11.32 -2.11
C LEU A 83 14.84 10.59 -3.44
N GLU A 84 15.15 11.31 -4.53
CA GLU A 84 15.39 10.70 -5.84
C GLU A 84 16.62 9.78 -5.84
N LEU A 85 17.70 10.18 -5.15
CA LEU A 85 18.88 9.32 -4.95
C LEU A 85 18.52 8.06 -4.16
N LEU A 86 17.74 8.20 -3.10
CA LEU A 86 17.34 7.07 -2.26
C LEU A 86 16.41 6.11 -3.01
N ASP A 87 15.50 6.63 -3.83
CA ASP A 87 14.64 5.82 -4.70
C ASP A 87 15.47 5.00 -5.70
N GLN A 88 16.51 5.59 -6.29
CA GLN A 88 17.42 4.88 -7.20
C GLN A 88 18.21 3.77 -6.49
N GLN A 89 18.67 4.04 -5.26
CA GLN A 89 19.39 3.04 -4.46
C GLN A 89 18.48 1.86 -4.08
N LEU A 90 17.25 2.14 -3.63
CA LEU A 90 16.28 1.10 -3.27
C LEU A 90 15.88 0.24 -4.47
N GLN A 91 15.67 0.85 -5.64
CA GLN A 91 15.40 0.11 -6.88
C GLN A 91 16.57 -0.80 -7.26
N THR A 92 17.79 -0.32 -7.07
CA THR A 92 18.99 -1.12 -7.36
C THR A 92 19.11 -2.31 -6.40
N GLU A 93 18.73 -2.19 -5.13
CA GLU A 93 18.79 -3.31 -4.18
C GLU A 93 17.66 -4.33 -4.37
N GLU A 94 16.47 -3.91 -4.82
CA GLU A 94 15.35 -4.83 -5.10
C GLU A 94 15.61 -5.72 -6.34
N ASP A 95 16.41 -5.26 -7.30
CA ASP A 95 16.71 -5.98 -8.54
C ASP A 95 17.77 -7.11 -8.41
N PHE A 96 18.33 -7.36 -7.21
CA PHE A 96 19.36 -8.39 -6.99
C PHE A 96 19.04 -9.44 -5.91
N TYR A 97 17.77 -9.78 -5.70
CA TYR A 97 17.44 -11.08 -5.09
C TYR A 97 17.23 -12.11 -6.21
N GLU A 98 18.33 -12.68 -6.71
CA GLU A 98 18.26 -13.93 -7.47
C GLU A 98 17.74 -15.01 -6.51
N ALA A 99 16.43 -15.30 -6.57
CA ALA A 99 15.83 -16.36 -5.79
C ALA A 99 16.51 -17.68 -6.19
N ASP A 100 17.29 -18.26 -5.28
CA ASP A 100 17.94 -19.54 -5.49
C ASP A 100 16.88 -20.61 -5.81
N LEU A 101 17.25 -21.58 -6.64
CA LEU A 101 16.37 -22.72 -6.96
C LEU A 101 15.91 -23.47 -5.70
N GLU A 102 16.69 -23.43 -4.62
CA GLU A 102 16.33 -23.98 -3.31
C GLU A 102 15.20 -23.21 -2.62
N GLU A 103 15.20 -21.88 -2.70
CA GLU A 103 14.17 -21.04 -2.10
C GLU A 103 12.83 -21.19 -2.83
N ILE A 104 12.87 -21.25 -4.17
CA ILE A 104 11.69 -21.56 -5.00
C ILE A 104 11.14 -22.95 -4.64
N ALA A 105 12.00 -23.94 -4.42
CA ALA A 105 11.59 -25.29 -4.02
C ALA A 105 10.94 -25.30 -2.63
N PHE A 106 11.51 -24.57 -1.68
CA PHE A 106 10.97 -24.44 -0.33
C PHE A 106 9.60 -23.75 -0.33
N GLN A 107 9.46 -22.66 -1.07
CA GLN A 107 8.19 -21.94 -1.19
C GLN A 107 7.13 -22.78 -1.91
N LYS A 108 7.54 -23.61 -2.88
CA LYS A 108 6.67 -24.60 -3.53
C LYS A 108 6.24 -25.72 -2.58
N THR A 109 7.04 -26.09 -1.59
CA THR A 109 6.60 -27.04 -0.56
C THR A 109 5.63 -26.44 0.45
N LEU A 110 5.76 -25.14 0.77
CA LEU A 110 4.84 -24.44 1.67
C LEU A 110 3.49 -24.14 1.00
N ASN A 111 3.50 -23.74 -0.27
CA ASN A 111 2.31 -23.32 -1.02
C ASN A 111 1.66 -24.43 -1.86
N GLN A 112 2.04 -25.69 -1.67
CA GLN A 112 1.28 -26.80 -2.27
C GLN A 112 -0.09 -26.88 -1.57
N PRO A 113 -1.20 -26.52 -2.24
CA PRO A 113 -2.52 -26.77 -1.66
C PRO A 113 -2.64 -28.28 -1.46
N PRO A 114 -3.14 -28.76 -0.31
CA PRO A 114 -3.31 -30.19 -0.09
C PRO A 114 -4.19 -30.72 -1.23
N LEU A 115 -3.63 -31.63 -2.03
CA LEU A 115 -4.32 -32.26 -3.15
C LEU A 115 -5.63 -32.84 -2.63
N LEU A 116 -6.72 -32.15 -2.95
CA LEU A 116 -8.12 -32.52 -2.70
C LEU A 116 -8.28 -33.46 -1.50
N SER A 117 -8.09 -32.91 -0.30
CA SER A 117 -8.72 -33.52 0.87
C SER A 117 -10.21 -33.53 0.58
N PHE A 118 -10.75 -34.69 0.20
CA PHE A 118 -12.18 -34.91 0.05
C PHE A 118 -12.82 -34.78 1.43
N SER A 119 -12.99 -33.52 1.86
CA SER A 119 -13.77 -33.14 3.01
C SER A 119 -15.20 -33.64 2.81
N ARG A 120 -15.95 -33.80 3.90
CA ARG A 120 -17.35 -34.25 3.87
C ARG A 120 -18.20 -33.44 2.87
N MET A 121 -17.84 -32.18 2.62
CA MET A 121 -18.46 -31.34 1.58
C MET A 121 -18.21 -31.83 0.14
N GLY A 122 -17.01 -32.32 -0.18
CA GLY A 122 -16.72 -32.90 -1.51
C GLY A 122 -17.55 -34.15 -1.77
N TRP A 123 -17.76 -34.98 -0.74
CA TRP A 123 -18.65 -36.15 -0.81
C TRP A 123 -20.12 -35.76 -1.01
N LEU A 124 -20.59 -34.72 -0.31
CA LEU A 124 -21.93 -34.17 -0.51
C LEU A 124 -22.12 -33.63 -1.94
N LEU A 125 -21.13 -32.92 -2.48
CA LEU A 125 -21.20 -32.36 -3.83
C LEU A 125 -21.24 -33.48 -4.88
N LEU A 126 -20.43 -34.51 -4.71
CA LEU A 126 -20.47 -35.71 -5.56
C LEU A 126 -21.84 -36.40 -5.50
N LEU A 127 -22.40 -36.57 -4.29
CA LEU A 127 -23.73 -37.16 -4.11
C LEU A 127 -24.81 -36.33 -4.80
N ILE A 128 -24.76 -34.99 -4.73
CA ILE A 128 -25.69 -34.10 -5.43
C ILE A 128 -25.57 -34.27 -6.95
N VAL A 129 -24.35 -34.33 -7.49
CA VAL A 129 -24.14 -34.54 -8.93
C VAL A 129 -24.70 -35.89 -9.38
N VAL A 130 -24.48 -36.95 -8.61
CA VAL A 130 -25.07 -38.27 -8.89
C VAL A 130 -26.60 -38.21 -8.87
N LEU A 131 -27.20 -37.53 -7.88
CA LEU A 131 -28.65 -37.34 -7.78
C LEU A 131 -29.22 -36.55 -8.97
N LEU A 132 -28.49 -35.53 -9.46
CA LEU A 132 -28.88 -34.75 -10.64
C LEU A 132 -28.83 -35.59 -11.92
N VAL A 133 -27.80 -36.40 -12.10
CA VAL A 133 -27.70 -37.32 -13.24
C VAL A 133 -28.82 -38.36 -13.19
N LEU A 134 -29.10 -38.91 -12.01
CA LEU A 134 -30.17 -39.89 -11.83
C LEU A 134 -31.55 -39.27 -12.06
N ARG A 135 -31.76 -38.02 -11.62
CA ARG A 135 -32.96 -37.24 -11.92
C ARG A 135 -33.10 -36.96 -13.42
N ALA A 136 -32.01 -36.62 -14.12
CA ALA A 136 -32.02 -36.39 -15.55
C ALA A 136 -32.37 -37.66 -16.33
N LEU A 137 -31.83 -38.81 -15.92
CA LEU A 137 -32.15 -40.11 -16.50
C LEU A 137 -33.60 -40.53 -16.21
N ALA A 138 -34.11 -40.33 -15.00
CA ALA A 138 -35.50 -40.61 -14.65
C ALA A 138 -36.48 -39.73 -15.45
N ARG A 139 -36.09 -38.47 -15.75
CA ARG A 139 -36.84 -37.57 -16.63
C ARG A 139 -36.82 -38.08 -18.09
N ALA A 140 -35.67 -38.54 -18.57
CA ALA A 140 -35.53 -39.08 -19.92
C ALA A 140 -36.30 -40.41 -20.11
N GLN A 141 -36.40 -41.22 -19.06
CA GLN A 141 -37.18 -42.47 -19.04
C GLN A 141 -38.66 -42.28 -18.70
N PHE A 142 -39.15 -41.03 -18.60
CA PHE A 142 -40.57 -40.69 -18.43
C PHE A 142 -41.19 -41.22 -17.12
N TRP A 143 -40.41 -41.31 -16.03
CA TRP A 143 -40.87 -41.91 -14.76
C TRP A 143 -41.31 -40.91 -13.68
N VAL A 144 -41.19 -39.61 -13.92
CA VAL A 144 -41.60 -38.57 -12.97
C VAL A 144 -42.63 -37.66 -13.64
N PRO A 145 -43.87 -37.54 -13.11
CA PRO A 145 -44.85 -36.60 -13.64
C PRO A 145 -44.34 -35.16 -13.47
N ASN A 146 -44.45 -34.36 -14.54
CA ASN A 146 -44.12 -32.93 -14.46
C ASN A 146 -45.18 -32.24 -13.59
N PHE A 147 -44.79 -31.74 -12.42
CA PHE A 147 -45.65 -30.88 -11.59
C PHE A 147 -45.66 -29.43 -12.09
N ASP A 148 -45.68 -29.25 -13.41
CA ASP A 148 -45.89 -27.94 -14.02
C ASP A 148 -47.41 -27.74 -14.20
N SER A 149 -48.13 -27.56 -13.09
CA SER A 149 -49.44 -26.89 -13.05
C SER A 149 -49.92 -26.68 -11.60
N PHE A 150 -50.17 -25.41 -11.28
CA PHE A 150 -50.59 -24.76 -10.04
C PHE A 150 -49.51 -24.39 -9.01
#